data_AF-A0A7C3FZH4-F1
#
_entry.id   AF-A0A7C3FZH4-F1
#
_cell.length_a   1.000
_cell.length_b   1.000
_cell.length_c   1.000
_cell.angle_alpha   90.00
_cell.angle_beta   90.00
_cell.angle_gamma   90.00
#
_symmetry.space_group_name_H-M   'P 1'
#
loop_
_entity.id
_entity.type
_entity.pdbx_description
1 polymer ?
#
loop_
_entity_poly.entity_id
_entity_poly.type
_entity_poly.pdbx_seq_one_letter_code
_entity_poly.pdbx_strand_id
1 'polypeptide(L)'
;MWIYRVVVPVFAIGIVAVCIVLFLQVNKARAEIEDLNATVSSQEAVITKTAADLRNTENRLQETEDTLRDTEDQLLDTQESLDESIQANIELEQQYNSTVSRLNSVESSLKAEQSRTSQFEEDIANLEAELQLYYDMGIIVKSDMVPPYRASTRPQYDLVNNPEATNVSYIDLRNFLFEDDTDKIPYLVDEYMCGEFAETLHNNAEESGIKAAFVGIHFKDGSTAHAFNAFITTDRGLMYIDVTGSQPGQARPTHLDRIVSTLEVGKTRSVELLWNDGLWYMIPDSKIVSRIEVYW
;
A
#
# COMPACT_ATOMS: atom_id res chain seq x y z
N MET A 1 -74.77 -141.81 8.97
CA MET A 1 -73.28 -141.67 8.93
C MET A 1 -72.80 -141.27 7.52
N TRP A 2 -73.33 -140.17 6.95
CA TRP A 2 -72.95 -139.70 5.59
C TRP A 2 -72.45 -138.23 5.60
N ILE A 3 -72.84 -137.45 6.60
CA ILE A 3 -72.51 -136.02 6.75
C ILE A 3 -71.02 -135.79 7.08
N TYR A 4 -70.33 -136.75 7.71
CA TYR A 4 -68.94 -136.60 8.14
C TYR A 4 -67.87 -136.79 7.05
N ARG A 5 -68.19 -137.48 5.94
CA ARG A 5 -67.20 -137.77 4.87
C ARG A 5 -67.05 -136.65 3.84
N VAL A 6 -67.98 -135.69 3.81
CA VAL A 6 -67.98 -134.60 2.83
C VAL A 6 -67.81 -133.22 3.51
N VAL A 7 -68.38 -133.01 4.70
CA VAL A 7 -68.34 -131.70 5.37
C VAL A 7 -66.94 -131.36 5.93
N VAL A 8 -66.24 -132.34 6.51
CA VAL A 8 -64.90 -132.15 7.09
C VAL A 8 -63.83 -131.74 6.06
N PRO A 9 -63.68 -132.38 4.89
CA PRO A 9 -62.68 -131.96 3.90
C PRO A 9 -63.01 -130.60 3.27
N VAL A 10 -64.28 -130.25 3.08
CA VAL A 10 -64.68 -128.93 2.56
C VAL A 10 -64.36 -127.82 3.56
N PHE A 11 -64.60 -128.04 4.87
CA PHE A 11 -64.18 -127.11 5.93
C PHE A 11 -62.65 -126.99 6.05
N ALA A 12 -61.92 -128.10 5.94
CA ALA A 12 -60.47 -128.11 5.98
C ALA A 12 -59.85 -127.37 4.79
N ILE A 13 -60.40 -127.55 3.58
CA ILE A 13 -59.97 -126.82 2.37
C ILE A 13 -60.30 -125.33 2.49
N GLY A 14 -61.47 -124.97 3.05
CA GLY A 14 -61.85 -123.58 3.31
C GLY A 14 -60.93 -122.88 4.33
N ILE A 15 -60.57 -123.56 5.42
CA ILE A 15 -59.62 -123.06 6.43
C ILE A 15 -58.23 -122.88 5.81
N VAL A 16 -57.76 -123.85 5.03
CA VAL A 16 -56.46 -123.76 4.34
C VAL A 16 -56.45 -122.60 3.33
N ALA A 17 -57.52 -122.40 2.57
CA ALA A 17 -57.64 -121.27 1.64
C ALA A 17 -57.61 -119.91 2.35
N VAL A 18 -58.33 -119.76 3.47
CA VAL A 18 -58.28 -118.54 4.31
C VAL A 18 -56.89 -118.32 4.90
N CYS A 19 -56.22 -119.38 5.38
CA CYS A 19 -54.84 -119.29 5.87
C CYS A 19 -53.84 -118.86 4.79
N ILE A 20 -53.99 -119.35 3.55
CA ILE A 20 -53.16 -118.94 2.41
C ILE A 20 -53.39 -117.46 2.07
N VAL A 21 -54.65 -117.00 2.02
CA VAL A 21 -54.98 -115.59 1.77
C VAL A 21 -54.42 -114.68 2.86
N LEU A 22 -54.58 -115.06 4.14
CA LEU A 22 -54.00 -114.33 5.27
C LEU A 22 -52.47 -114.29 5.20
N PHE A 23 -51.81 -115.40 4.86
CA PHE A 23 -50.36 -115.45 4.70
C PHE A 23 -49.87 -114.53 3.57
N LEU A 24 -50.56 -114.52 2.43
CA LEU A 24 -50.26 -113.60 1.32
C LEU A 24 -50.47 -112.13 1.72
N GLN A 25 -51.54 -111.81 2.46
CA GLN A 25 -51.78 -110.47 2.99
C GLN A 25 -50.69 -110.04 3.98
N VAL A 26 -50.27 -110.92 4.88
CA VAL A 26 -49.18 -110.66 5.83
C VAL A 26 -47.85 -110.43 5.10
N ASN A 27 -47.54 -111.22 4.08
CA ASN A 27 -46.32 -111.03 3.28
C ASN A 27 -46.33 -109.73 2.48
N LYS A 28 -47.49 -109.36 1.90
CA LYS A 28 -47.65 -108.07 1.22
C LYS A 28 -47.46 -106.90 2.21
N ALA A 29 -48.12 -106.96 3.37
CA ALA A 29 -47.96 -105.95 4.41
C ALA A 29 -46.51 -105.87 4.90
N ARG A 30 -45.79 -107.00 4.99
CA ARG A 30 -44.38 -107.03 5.36
C ARG A 30 -43.49 -106.33 4.33
N ALA A 31 -43.73 -106.57 3.04
CA ALA A 31 -43.01 -105.90 1.96
C ALA A 31 -43.28 -104.38 1.95
N GLU A 32 -44.53 -103.96 2.18
CA GLU A 32 -44.90 -102.54 2.32
C GLU A 32 -44.22 -101.89 3.54
N ILE A 33 -44.14 -102.59 4.68
CA ILE A 33 -43.42 -102.12 5.87
C ILE A 33 -41.93 -101.96 5.59
N GLU A 34 -41.31 -102.88 4.85
CA GLU A 34 -39.89 -102.84 4.52
C GLU A 34 -39.55 -101.66 3.59
N ASP A 35 -40.40 -101.41 2.58
CA ASP A 35 -40.29 -100.25 1.68
C ASP A 35 -40.51 -98.92 2.43
N LEU A 36 -41.50 -98.87 3.33
CA LEU A 36 -41.73 -97.69 4.17
C LEU A 36 -40.54 -97.42 5.09
N ASN A 37 -39.94 -98.45 5.67
CA ASN A 37 -38.76 -98.31 6.52
C ASN A 37 -37.53 -97.83 5.72
N ALA A 38 -37.35 -98.31 4.50
CA ALA A 38 -36.31 -97.81 3.60
C ALA A 38 -36.54 -96.33 3.24
N THR A 39 -37.80 -95.95 2.98
CA THR A 39 -38.19 -94.55 2.71
C THR A 39 -37.93 -93.65 3.92
N VAL A 40 -38.31 -94.08 5.12
CA VAL A 40 -38.06 -93.35 6.38
C VAL A 40 -36.57 -93.15 6.59
N SER A 41 -35.76 -94.21 6.45
CA SER A 41 -34.31 -94.12 6.60
C SER A 41 -33.67 -93.16 5.59
N SER A 42 -34.14 -93.16 4.35
CA SER A 42 -33.74 -92.20 3.32
C SER A 42 -34.10 -90.76 3.70
N GLN A 43 -35.33 -90.54 4.19
CA GLN A 43 -35.78 -89.23 4.64
C GLN A 43 -34.98 -88.73 5.85
N GLU A 44 -34.65 -89.59 6.82
CA GLU A 44 -33.79 -89.24 7.96
C GLU A 44 -32.39 -88.79 7.51
N ALA A 45 -31.82 -89.47 6.51
CA ALA A 45 -30.54 -89.08 5.93
C ALA A 45 -30.61 -87.70 5.24
N VAL A 46 -31.69 -87.44 4.50
CA VAL A 46 -31.93 -86.13 3.87
C VAL A 46 -32.11 -85.04 4.93
N ILE A 47 -32.92 -85.27 5.96
CA ILE A 47 -33.13 -84.30 7.06
C ILE A 47 -31.81 -83.98 7.75
N THR A 48 -30.99 -84.98 8.04
CA THR A 48 -29.68 -84.80 8.68
C THR A 48 -28.75 -83.95 7.81
N LYS A 49 -28.72 -84.21 6.50
CA LYS A 49 -27.93 -83.41 5.56
C LYS A 49 -28.45 -81.97 5.47
N THR A 50 -29.76 -81.78 5.31
CA THR A 50 -30.37 -80.45 5.25
C THR A 50 -30.12 -79.66 6.53
N ALA A 51 -30.19 -80.29 7.70
CA ALA A 51 -29.87 -79.63 8.96
C ALA A 51 -28.41 -79.20 9.05
N ALA A 52 -27.48 -80.01 8.55
CA ALA A 52 -26.06 -79.66 8.49
C ALA A 52 -25.80 -78.49 7.51
N ASP A 53 -26.43 -78.53 6.34
CA ASP A 53 -26.35 -77.46 5.34
C ASP A 53 -26.91 -76.14 5.90
N LEU A 54 -28.06 -76.20 6.60
CA LEU A 54 -28.69 -75.03 7.23
C LEU A 54 -27.76 -74.38 8.27
N ARG A 55 -27.12 -75.21 9.11
CA ARG A 55 -26.15 -74.74 10.12
C ARG A 55 -24.92 -74.11 9.47
N ASN A 56 -24.46 -74.65 8.33
CA ASN A 56 -23.37 -74.04 7.58
C ASN A 56 -23.78 -72.67 7.01
N THR A 57 -24.98 -72.58 6.42
CA THR A 57 -25.53 -71.32 5.94
C THR A 57 -25.68 -70.29 7.06
N GLU A 58 -26.14 -70.70 8.24
CA GLU A 58 -26.26 -69.85 9.43
C GLU A 58 -24.91 -69.28 9.87
N ASN A 59 -23.87 -70.13 9.97
CA ASN A 59 -22.52 -69.67 10.31
C ASN A 59 -21.96 -68.67 9.29
N ARG A 60 -22.20 -68.91 7.99
CA ARG A 60 -21.76 -68.00 6.92
C ARG A 60 -22.52 -66.68 6.95
N LEU A 61 -23.81 -66.71 7.31
CA LEU A 61 -24.61 -65.51 7.48
C LEU A 61 -24.06 -64.66 8.63
N GLN A 62 -23.75 -65.29 9.76
CA GLN A 62 -23.14 -64.61 10.91
C GLN A 62 -21.79 -63.96 10.55
N GLU A 63 -20.91 -64.69 9.86
CA GLU A 63 -19.62 -64.14 9.43
C GLU A 63 -19.78 -62.96 8.46
N THR A 64 -20.80 -63.02 7.60
CA THR A 64 -21.15 -61.91 6.69
C THR A 64 -21.67 -60.70 7.47
N GLU A 65 -22.51 -60.93 8.49
CA GLU A 65 -23.05 -59.88 9.35
C GLU A 65 -21.95 -59.18 10.15
N ASP A 66 -21.01 -59.95 10.72
CA ASP A 66 -19.85 -59.40 11.44
C ASP A 66 -18.96 -58.57 10.49
N THR A 67 -18.69 -59.07 9.28
CA THR A 67 -17.91 -58.34 8.25
C THR A 67 -18.61 -57.05 7.81
N LEU A 68 -19.94 -57.09 7.66
CA LEU A 68 -20.72 -55.91 7.29
C LEU A 68 -20.63 -54.84 8.38
N ARG A 69 -20.75 -55.23 9.65
CA ARG A 69 -20.62 -54.31 10.78
C ARG A 69 -19.24 -53.66 10.84
N ASP A 70 -18.18 -54.45 10.66
CA ASP A 70 -16.81 -53.93 10.63
C ASP A 70 -16.60 -52.95 9.46
N THR A 71 -17.24 -53.21 8.31
CA THR A 71 -17.18 -52.31 7.15
C THR A 71 -17.97 -51.02 7.38
N GLU A 72 -19.12 -51.09 8.04
CA GLU A 72 -19.91 -49.92 8.44
C GLU A 72 -19.13 -49.03 9.42
N ASP A 73 -18.46 -49.62 10.40
CA ASP A 73 -17.60 -48.89 11.35
C ASP A 73 -16.43 -48.21 10.61
N GLN A 74 -15.76 -48.90 9.69
CA GLN A 74 -14.68 -48.30 8.88
C GLN A 74 -15.17 -47.15 7.97
N LEU A 75 -16.38 -47.26 7.42
CA LEU A 75 -16.98 -46.20 6.61
C LEU A 75 -17.29 -44.96 7.45
N LEU A 76 -17.77 -45.15 8.68
CA LEU A 76 -18.01 -44.04 9.62
C LEU A 76 -16.70 -43.34 9.99
N ASP A 77 -15.66 -44.08 10.34
CA ASP A 77 -14.33 -43.51 10.66
C ASP A 77 -13.74 -42.73 9.47
N THR A 78 -13.90 -43.29 8.26
CA THR A 78 -13.44 -42.63 7.03
C THR A 78 -14.22 -41.34 6.75
N GLN A 79 -15.53 -41.36 7.00
CA GLN A 79 -16.39 -40.19 6.83
C GLN A 79 -16.00 -39.08 7.82
N GLU A 80 -15.73 -39.42 9.08
CA GLU A 80 -15.29 -38.45 10.09
C GLU A 80 -13.95 -37.80 9.69
N SER A 81 -12.96 -38.60 9.26
CA SER A 81 -11.68 -38.08 8.80
C SER A 81 -11.81 -37.20 7.54
N LEU A 82 -12.74 -37.52 6.65
CA LEU A 82 -13.03 -36.70 5.48
C LEU A 82 -13.62 -35.33 5.88
N ASP A 83 -14.56 -35.32 6.84
CA ASP A 83 -15.18 -34.09 7.33
C ASP A 83 -14.16 -33.18 8.03
N GLU A 84 -13.23 -33.75 8.82
CA GLU A 84 -12.10 -33.01 9.40
C GLU A 84 -11.21 -32.38 8.33
N SER A 85 -10.88 -33.14 7.28
CA SER A 85 -10.06 -32.66 6.17
C SER A 85 -10.74 -31.53 5.38
N ILE A 86 -12.06 -31.64 5.16
CA ILE A 86 -12.86 -30.58 4.52
C ILE A 86 -12.81 -29.31 5.36
N GLN A 87 -13.00 -29.41 6.68
CA GLN A 87 -12.98 -28.27 7.57
C GLN A 87 -11.60 -27.58 7.59
N ALA A 88 -10.51 -28.38 7.63
CA ALA A 88 -9.15 -27.85 7.56
C ALA A 88 -8.88 -27.10 6.24
N ASN A 89 -9.39 -27.60 5.11
CA ASN A 89 -9.25 -26.93 3.82
C ASN A 89 -10.02 -25.60 3.77
N ILE A 90 -11.23 -25.55 4.34
CA ILE A 90 -12.01 -24.30 4.45
C ILE A 90 -11.23 -23.25 5.25
N GLU A 91 -10.64 -23.63 6.38
CA GLU A 91 -9.83 -22.71 7.19
C GLU A 91 -8.58 -22.23 6.44
N LEU A 92 -7.92 -23.12 5.69
CA LEU A 92 -6.76 -22.78 4.89
C LEU A 92 -7.11 -21.78 3.77
N GLU A 93 -8.24 -21.96 3.09
CA GLU A 93 -8.74 -21.02 2.08
C GLU A 93 -9.03 -19.63 2.67
N GLN A 94 -9.59 -19.57 3.87
CA GLN A 94 -9.83 -18.30 4.57
C GLN A 94 -8.51 -17.59 4.90
N GLN A 95 -7.51 -18.33 5.41
CA GLN A 95 -6.18 -17.78 5.68
C GLN A 95 -5.48 -17.30 4.41
N TYR A 96 -5.60 -18.06 3.32
CA TYR A 96 -5.05 -17.68 2.02
C TYR A 96 -5.64 -16.34 1.54
N ASN A 97 -6.97 -16.21 1.56
CA ASN A 97 -7.66 -14.98 1.16
C ASN A 97 -7.29 -13.77 2.04
N SER A 98 -7.15 -13.99 3.35
CA SER A 98 -6.66 -12.96 4.27
C SER A 98 -5.23 -12.53 3.93
N THR A 99 -4.37 -13.47 3.55
CA THR A 99 -2.96 -13.18 3.21
C THR A 99 -2.86 -12.40 1.92
N VAL A 100 -3.64 -12.78 0.90
CA VAL A 100 -3.74 -12.05 -0.37
C VAL A 100 -4.17 -10.59 -0.14
N SER A 101 -5.17 -10.38 0.71
CA SER A 101 -5.65 -9.02 1.03
C SER A 101 -4.56 -8.18 1.71
N ARG A 102 -3.79 -8.78 2.63
CA ARG A 102 -2.64 -8.11 3.26
C ARG A 102 -1.55 -7.78 2.25
N LEU A 103 -1.25 -8.69 1.31
CA LEU A 103 -0.25 -8.49 0.27
C LEU A 103 -0.59 -7.26 -0.59
N ASN A 104 -1.84 -7.16 -1.04
CA ASN A 104 -2.30 -6.02 -1.86
C ASN A 104 -2.20 -4.68 -1.12
N SER A 105 -2.46 -4.67 0.19
CA SER A 105 -2.32 -3.48 1.03
C SER A 105 -0.85 -3.05 1.18
N VAL A 106 0.06 -4.01 1.36
CA VAL A 106 1.51 -3.75 1.42
C VAL A 106 2.03 -3.24 0.08
N GLU A 107 1.61 -3.83 -1.04
CA GLU A 107 1.99 -3.39 -2.39
C GLU A 107 1.56 -1.94 -2.66
N SER A 108 0.34 -1.59 -2.27
CA SER A 108 -0.17 -0.21 -2.39
C SER A 108 0.65 0.78 -1.56
N SER A 109 1.02 0.40 -0.34
CA SER A 109 1.85 1.23 0.55
C SER A 109 3.26 1.40 0.01
N LEU A 110 3.86 0.33 -0.51
CA LEU A 110 5.19 0.36 -1.13
C LEU A 110 5.23 1.32 -2.32
N LYS A 111 4.19 1.29 -3.17
CA LYS A 111 4.09 2.20 -4.32
C LYS A 111 3.97 3.67 -3.89
N ALA A 112 3.24 3.96 -2.82
CA ALA A 112 3.13 5.32 -2.29
C ALA A 112 4.48 5.83 -1.77
N GLU A 113 5.22 5.00 -1.03
CA GLU A 113 6.55 5.37 -0.54
C GLU A 113 7.58 5.52 -1.67
N GLN A 114 7.53 4.68 -2.71
CA GLN A 114 8.35 4.88 -3.91
C GLN A 114 8.13 6.24 -4.57
N SER A 115 6.87 6.66 -4.69
CA SER A 115 6.53 7.98 -5.24
C SER A 115 7.06 9.13 -4.38
N ARG A 116 7.04 8.98 -3.05
CA ARG A 116 7.60 9.99 -2.12
C ARG A 116 9.11 10.09 -2.23
N THR A 117 9.81 8.96 -2.33
CA THR A 117 11.27 8.96 -2.51
C THR A 117 11.68 9.68 -3.78
N SER A 118 11.01 9.41 -4.91
CA SER A 118 11.30 10.12 -6.15
C SER A 118 11.06 11.62 -6.05
N GLN A 119 10.04 12.06 -5.31
CA GLN A 119 9.82 13.49 -5.06
C GLN A 119 10.97 14.10 -4.26
N PHE A 120 11.40 13.44 -3.18
CA PHE A 120 12.53 13.94 -2.37
C PHE A 120 13.85 13.98 -3.14
N GLU A 121 14.09 13.04 -4.06
CA GLU A 121 15.27 13.06 -4.92
C GLU A 121 15.26 14.31 -5.84
N GLU A 122 14.11 14.67 -6.39
CA GLU A 122 13.95 15.90 -7.19
C GLU A 122 14.15 17.16 -6.33
N ASP A 123 13.55 17.20 -5.15
CA ASP A 123 13.69 18.34 -4.22
C ASP A 123 15.14 18.54 -3.78
N ILE A 124 15.86 17.46 -3.49
CA ILE A 124 17.29 17.50 -3.15
C ILE A 124 18.10 18.05 -4.33
N ALA A 125 17.86 17.56 -5.56
CA ALA A 125 18.58 18.03 -6.73
C ALA A 125 18.36 19.54 -6.98
N ASN A 126 17.12 20.02 -6.77
CA ASN A 126 16.79 21.44 -6.89
C ASN A 126 17.49 22.28 -5.81
N LEU A 127 17.50 21.83 -4.56
CA LEU A 127 18.19 22.50 -3.45
C LEU A 127 19.72 22.52 -3.64
N GLU A 128 20.30 21.43 -4.14
CA GLU A 128 21.73 21.35 -4.45
C GLU A 128 22.11 22.36 -5.56
N ALA A 129 21.28 22.49 -6.59
CA ALA A 129 21.48 23.49 -7.64
C ALA A 129 21.38 24.92 -7.10
N GLU A 130 20.44 25.21 -6.20
CA GLU A 130 20.30 26.51 -5.56
C GLU A 130 21.51 26.84 -4.67
N LEU A 131 21.96 25.88 -3.85
CA LEU A 131 23.10 26.06 -2.96
C LEU A 131 24.40 26.32 -3.75
N GLN A 132 24.59 25.62 -4.87
CA GLN A 132 25.76 25.82 -5.73
C GLN A 132 25.80 27.24 -6.31
N LEU A 133 24.65 27.80 -6.70
CA LEU A 133 24.55 29.17 -7.20
C LEU A 133 25.05 30.18 -6.17
N TYR A 134 24.69 30.03 -4.89
CA TYR A 134 25.17 30.92 -3.83
C TYR A 134 26.69 30.80 -3.58
N TYR A 135 27.22 29.58 -3.61
CA TYR A 135 28.66 29.33 -3.42
C TYR A 135 29.51 29.98 -4.50
N ASP A 136 29.12 29.83 -5.78
CA ASP A 136 29.88 30.37 -6.92
C ASP A 136 29.95 31.91 -6.89
N MET A 137 28.96 32.57 -6.28
CA MET A 137 28.88 34.02 -6.15
C MET A 137 29.59 34.57 -4.91
N GLY A 138 30.14 33.71 -4.04
CA GLY A 138 30.78 34.12 -2.78
C GLY A 138 29.81 34.77 -1.78
N ILE A 139 28.53 34.40 -1.86
CA ILE A 139 27.46 34.92 -1.01
C ILE A 139 27.45 34.18 0.32
N ILE A 140 27.34 34.93 1.43
CA ILE A 140 27.01 34.34 2.73
C ILE A 140 25.49 34.40 2.90
N VAL A 141 24.83 33.26 2.73
CA VAL A 141 23.38 33.13 2.97
C VAL A 141 23.14 32.98 4.48
N LYS A 142 22.25 33.80 5.03
CA LYS A 142 21.83 33.75 6.44
C LYS A 142 20.30 33.68 6.50
N SER A 143 19.76 32.47 6.41
CA SER A 143 18.34 32.18 6.60
C SER A 143 17.94 32.45 8.06
N ASP A 144 16.74 33.01 8.27
CA ASP A 144 16.11 33.20 9.59
C ASP A 144 16.86 34.13 10.55
N MET A 145 17.73 34.99 10.02
CA MET A 145 18.45 35.99 10.80
C MET A 145 18.00 37.39 10.42
N VAL A 146 17.60 38.18 11.41
CA VAL A 146 17.50 39.64 11.25
C VAL A 146 18.88 40.17 10.82
N PRO A 147 18.98 40.99 9.75
CA PRO A 147 20.26 41.56 9.37
C PRO A 147 20.88 42.28 10.59
N PRO A 148 22.16 42.01 10.94
CA PRO A 148 22.80 42.52 12.15
C PRO A 148 23.18 44.02 12.04
N TYR A 149 22.50 44.74 11.16
CA TYR A 149 22.67 46.15 10.88
C TYR A 149 21.67 46.96 11.70
N ARG A 150 22.10 48.12 12.17
CA ARG A 150 21.24 49.05 12.89
C ARG A 150 20.44 49.87 11.87
N ALA A 151 19.11 49.89 12.01
CA ALA A 151 18.27 50.83 11.30
C ALA A 151 18.56 52.28 11.77
N SER A 152 18.15 53.26 10.98
CA SER A 152 18.43 54.68 11.22
C SER A 152 17.85 55.14 12.56
N THR A 153 16.56 54.89 12.75
CA THR A 153 15.77 55.31 13.93
C THR A 153 15.45 54.17 14.90
N ARG A 154 15.79 52.93 14.55
CA ARG A 154 15.44 51.70 15.30
C ARG A 154 16.69 50.82 15.56
N PRO A 155 16.67 49.93 16.56
CA PRO A 155 17.83 49.08 16.84
C PRO A 155 18.15 48.06 15.71
N GLN A 156 17.16 47.65 14.93
CA GLN A 156 17.27 46.66 13.85
C GLN A 156 16.17 46.88 12.79
N TYR A 157 16.32 46.25 11.63
CA TYR A 157 15.29 46.12 10.60
C TYR A 157 14.25 45.05 11.00
N ASP A 158 13.02 45.17 10.50
CA ASP A 158 11.88 44.30 10.76
C ASP A 158 11.39 43.67 9.44
N LEU A 159 12.00 42.55 9.07
CA LEU A 159 11.66 41.80 7.85
C LEU A 159 10.46 40.89 8.12
N VAL A 160 9.42 41.01 7.30
CA VAL A 160 8.19 40.22 7.38
C VAL A 160 8.20 39.18 6.26
N ASN A 161 8.67 37.98 6.57
CA ASN A 161 8.70 36.86 5.61
C ASN A 161 7.32 36.21 5.48
N ASN A 162 6.87 36.00 4.27
CA ASN A 162 5.65 35.27 3.94
C ASN A 162 6.02 33.83 3.53
N PRO A 163 5.66 32.80 4.32
CA PRO A 163 6.01 31.42 4.01
C PRO A 163 5.37 30.90 2.70
N GLU A 164 4.33 31.57 2.21
CA GLU A 164 3.65 31.25 0.95
C GLU A 164 4.18 32.08 -0.23
N ALA A 165 5.13 33.00 -0.02
CA ALA A 165 5.73 33.76 -1.10
C ALA A 165 6.61 32.85 -1.99
N THR A 166 6.55 33.09 -3.29
CA THR A 166 7.20 32.23 -4.29
C THR A 166 8.09 33.04 -5.24
N ASN A 167 8.99 32.34 -5.93
CA ASN A 167 9.80 32.91 -6.99
C ASN A 167 8.90 33.20 -8.20
N VAL A 168 8.97 34.42 -8.74
CA VAL A 168 8.17 34.86 -9.89
C VAL A 168 8.99 34.96 -11.17
N SER A 169 8.34 35.16 -12.32
CA SER A 169 9.07 35.44 -13.57
C SER A 169 9.70 36.83 -13.53
N TYR A 170 10.74 37.06 -14.35
CA TYR A 170 11.35 38.37 -14.45
C TYR A 170 10.37 39.47 -14.92
N ILE A 171 9.39 39.13 -15.76
CA ILE A 171 8.39 40.11 -16.19
C ILE A 171 7.44 40.49 -15.04
N ASP A 172 7.03 39.53 -14.22
CA ASP A 172 6.18 39.80 -13.05
C ASP A 172 6.94 40.61 -11.99
N LEU A 173 8.22 40.30 -11.75
CA LEU A 173 9.08 41.11 -10.90
C LEU A 173 9.16 42.56 -11.40
N ARG A 174 9.34 42.78 -12.72
CA ARG A 174 9.36 44.13 -13.27
C ARG A 174 8.02 44.86 -13.13
N ASN A 175 6.89 44.16 -13.25
CA ASN A 175 5.58 44.77 -13.07
C ASN A 175 5.37 45.19 -11.62
N PHE A 176 5.73 44.32 -10.66
CA PHE A 176 5.71 44.65 -9.24
C PHE A 176 6.56 45.89 -8.93
N LEU A 177 7.82 45.91 -9.38
CA LEU A 177 8.72 47.05 -9.16
C LEU A 177 8.16 48.35 -9.78
N PHE A 178 7.49 48.26 -10.93
CA PHE A 178 6.90 49.44 -11.57
C PHE A 178 5.75 50.06 -10.76
N GLU A 179 4.98 49.22 -10.06
CA GLU A 179 3.83 49.60 -9.24
C GLU A 179 4.23 49.98 -7.80
N ASP A 180 5.35 49.45 -7.31
CA ASP A 180 5.91 49.76 -6.01
C ASP A 180 6.49 51.19 -5.98
N ASP A 181 6.18 51.95 -4.93
CA ASP A 181 6.57 53.36 -4.79
C ASP A 181 7.81 53.55 -3.91
N THR A 182 8.52 52.48 -3.52
CA THR A 182 9.63 52.55 -2.56
C THR A 182 10.74 53.48 -3.06
N ASP A 183 11.02 53.47 -4.36
CA ASP A 183 12.04 54.31 -5.01
C ASP A 183 11.70 55.81 -5.03
N LYS A 184 10.42 56.17 -4.84
CA LYS A 184 9.94 57.56 -4.81
C LYS A 184 10.16 58.21 -3.45
N ILE A 185 10.35 57.41 -2.39
CA ILE A 185 10.64 57.89 -1.04
C ILE A 185 11.96 58.69 -1.06
N PRO A 186 12.03 59.88 -0.43
CA PRO A 186 13.26 60.66 -0.38
C PRO A 186 14.31 59.96 0.50
N TYR A 187 15.56 59.97 0.04
CA TYR A 187 16.69 59.54 0.84
C TYR A 187 16.99 60.59 1.92
N LEU A 188 16.79 60.23 3.18
CA LEU A 188 17.00 61.09 4.34
C LEU A 188 18.11 60.51 5.22
N VAL A 189 19.22 61.24 5.31
CA VAL A 189 20.38 60.82 6.11
C VAL A 189 19.95 60.65 7.58
N ASP A 190 20.36 59.54 8.19
CA ASP A 190 20.05 59.15 9.57
C ASP A 190 18.56 58.98 9.91
N GLU A 191 17.67 59.01 8.91
CA GLU A 191 16.23 58.79 9.08
C GLU A 191 15.68 57.67 8.19
N TYR A 192 16.03 57.68 6.91
CA TYR A 192 15.56 56.74 5.89
C TYR A 192 16.64 56.56 4.81
N MET A 193 17.51 55.58 5.04
CA MET A 193 18.69 55.28 4.23
C MET A 193 18.51 53.92 3.53
N CYS A 194 19.56 53.47 2.82
CA CYS A 194 19.51 52.27 1.96
C CYS A 194 18.91 51.03 2.62
N GLY A 195 19.08 50.84 3.93
CA GLY A 195 18.48 49.71 4.62
C GLY A 195 16.96 49.82 4.81
N GLU A 196 16.43 51.02 5.08
CA GLU A 196 14.97 51.22 5.12
C GLU A 196 14.32 51.04 3.74
N PHE A 197 14.99 51.45 2.66
CA PHE A 197 14.54 51.13 1.30
C PHE A 197 14.49 49.61 1.07
N ALA A 198 15.54 48.90 1.48
CA ALA A 198 15.62 47.46 1.29
C ALA A 198 14.59 46.69 2.14
N GLU A 199 14.36 47.12 3.39
CA GLU A 199 13.31 46.57 4.26
C GLU A 199 11.92 46.80 3.67
N THR A 200 11.64 48.02 3.20
CA THR A 200 10.31 48.37 2.65
C THR A 200 10.00 47.58 1.40
N LEU A 201 10.94 47.51 0.44
CA LEU A 201 10.73 46.73 -0.78
C LEU A 201 10.56 45.23 -0.48
N HIS A 202 11.38 44.70 0.44
CA HIS A 202 11.27 43.31 0.89
C HIS A 202 9.86 43.02 1.39
N ASN A 203 9.37 43.81 2.34
CA ASN A 203 8.08 43.58 2.97
C ASN A 203 6.91 43.76 1.99
N ASN A 204 6.99 44.75 1.08
CA ASN A 204 5.98 44.93 0.03
C ASN A 204 5.94 43.75 -0.95
N ALA A 205 7.11 43.19 -1.29
CA ALA A 205 7.21 42.01 -2.15
C ALA A 205 6.61 40.76 -1.47
N GLU A 206 6.99 40.49 -0.22
CA GLU A 206 6.49 39.37 0.58
C GLU A 206 4.97 39.47 0.81
N GLU A 207 4.45 40.67 1.08
CA GLU A 207 3.01 40.96 1.16
C GLU A 207 2.30 40.68 -0.18
N SER A 208 2.99 40.93 -1.30
CA SER A 208 2.51 40.63 -2.66
C SER A 208 2.70 39.16 -3.07
N GLY A 209 3.20 38.30 -2.18
CA GLY A 209 3.47 36.88 -2.46
C GLY A 209 4.73 36.61 -3.29
N ILE A 210 5.62 37.59 -3.41
CA ILE A 210 6.89 37.52 -4.15
C ILE A 210 8.02 37.34 -3.15
N LYS A 211 8.75 36.22 -3.26
CA LYS A 211 9.84 35.93 -2.35
C LYS A 211 11.01 36.90 -2.57
N ALA A 212 11.42 37.58 -1.51
CA ALA A 212 12.48 38.58 -1.53
C ALA A 212 13.53 38.28 -0.47
N ALA A 213 14.73 38.80 -0.67
CA ALA A 213 15.78 38.81 0.34
C ALA A 213 16.32 40.22 0.56
N PHE A 214 16.78 40.48 1.78
CA PHE A 214 17.60 41.64 2.11
C PHE A 214 19.07 41.34 1.81
N VAL A 215 19.76 42.27 1.16
CA VAL A 215 21.17 42.13 0.78
C VAL A 215 21.97 43.24 1.44
N GLY A 216 22.98 42.86 2.21
CA GLY A 216 23.98 43.76 2.78
C GLY A 216 25.33 43.55 2.13
N ILE A 217 25.96 44.64 1.66
CA ILE A 217 27.31 44.58 1.09
C ILE A 217 28.30 45.48 1.83
N HIS A 218 29.55 45.04 1.87
CA HIS A 218 30.66 45.78 2.47
C HIS A 218 31.72 46.07 1.41
N PHE A 219 32.33 47.25 1.48
CA PHE A 219 33.35 47.66 0.54
C PHE A 219 34.76 47.49 1.12
N LYS A 220 35.73 47.16 0.25
CA LYS A 220 37.12 46.88 0.64
C LYS A 220 37.84 48.09 1.23
N ASP A 221 37.41 49.31 0.87
CA ASP A 221 37.94 50.57 1.38
C ASP A 221 37.42 50.94 2.78
N GLY A 222 36.52 50.12 3.35
CA GLY A 222 35.91 50.38 4.66
C GLY A 222 34.85 51.49 4.62
N SER A 223 34.43 51.93 3.44
CA SER A 223 33.32 52.88 3.32
C SER A 223 31.99 52.29 3.79
N THR A 224 31.02 53.17 4.09
CA THR A 224 29.68 52.79 4.57
C THR A 224 29.09 51.66 3.74
N ALA A 225 28.65 50.59 4.43
CA ALA A 225 27.95 49.47 3.82
C ALA A 225 26.68 49.92 3.09
N HIS A 226 26.26 49.16 2.09
CA HIS A 226 25.06 49.43 1.30
C HIS A 226 24.07 48.28 1.40
N ALA A 227 22.78 48.59 1.32
CA ALA A 227 21.70 47.61 1.39
C ALA A 227 20.73 47.74 0.20
N PHE A 228 20.23 46.60 -0.27
CA PHE A 228 19.27 46.46 -1.38
C PHE A 228 18.66 45.05 -1.34
N ASN A 229 18.02 44.58 -2.41
CA ASN A 229 17.27 43.31 -2.40
C ASN A 229 17.75 42.30 -3.43
N ALA A 230 17.45 41.03 -3.15
CA ALA A 230 17.67 39.89 -4.03
C ALA A 230 16.33 39.20 -4.33
N PHE A 231 16.16 38.75 -5.57
CA PHE A 231 14.98 38.02 -6.03
C PHE A 231 15.44 36.86 -6.91
N ILE A 232 15.00 35.64 -6.62
CA ILE A 232 15.19 34.52 -7.57
C ILE A 232 14.03 34.56 -8.55
N THR A 233 14.36 34.73 -9.83
CA THR A 233 13.37 34.66 -10.91
C THR A 233 13.35 33.27 -11.55
N THR A 234 12.17 32.83 -11.96
CA THR A 234 11.98 31.49 -12.57
C THR A 234 12.63 31.34 -13.94
N ASP A 235 12.94 32.44 -14.63
CA ASP A 235 13.42 32.46 -16.02
C ASP A 235 14.77 33.18 -16.22
N ARG A 236 15.25 33.97 -15.23
CA ARG A 236 16.55 34.67 -15.31
C ARG A 236 17.49 34.43 -14.12
N GLY A 237 17.09 33.57 -13.18
CA GLY A 237 17.88 33.28 -11.99
C GLY A 237 17.90 34.44 -11.00
N LEU A 238 18.97 34.54 -10.21
CA LEU A 238 19.11 35.53 -9.15
C LEU A 238 19.32 36.95 -9.70
N MET A 239 18.44 37.86 -9.31
CA MET A 239 18.45 39.27 -9.67
C MET A 239 18.66 40.12 -8.42
N TYR A 240 19.43 41.19 -8.55
CA TYR A 240 19.65 42.16 -7.49
C TYR A 240 19.03 43.50 -7.87
N ILE A 241 18.19 44.02 -6.99
CA ILE A 241 17.42 45.24 -7.23
C ILE A 241 17.75 46.26 -6.14
N ASP A 242 18.21 47.44 -6.55
CA ASP A 242 18.49 48.57 -5.69
C ASP A 242 17.51 49.71 -5.99
N VAL A 243 16.58 49.92 -5.05
CA VAL A 243 15.51 50.92 -5.13
C VAL A 243 15.82 52.18 -4.32
N THR A 244 17.07 52.37 -3.89
CA THR A 244 17.44 53.53 -3.06
C THR A 244 17.06 54.84 -3.76
N GLY A 245 16.23 55.65 -3.09
CA GLY A 245 15.78 56.93 -3.61
C GLY A 245 16.90 57.98 -3.70
N SER A 246 16.52 59.19 -4.12
CA SER A 246 17.43 60.34 -4.18
C SER A 246 17.25 61.28 -3.00
N GLN A 247 18.24 62.14 -2.74
CA GLN A 247 18.09 63.19 -1.73
C GLN A 247 17.07 64.26 -2.19
N PRO A 248 16.39 64.95 -1.25
CA PRO A 248 15.52 66.07 -1.58
C PRO A 248 16.24 67.14 -2.41
N GLY A 249 15.56 67.60 -3.48
CA GLY A 249 16.08 68.65 -4.36
C GLY A 249 17.08 68.20 -5.43
N GLN A 250 17.45 66.91 -5.47
CA GLN A 250 18.24 66.36 -6.57
C GLN A 250 17.36 66.10 -7.79
N ALA A 251 17.86 66.45 -8.98
CA ALA A 251 17.24 66.05 -10.23
C ALA A 251 17.33 64.52 -10.35
N ARG A 252 16.21 63.86 -10.67
CA ARG A 252 16.09 62.40 -10.73
C ARG A 252 15.14 61.94 -11.83
N PRO A 253 15.33 60.72 -12.39
CA PRO A 253 14.32 60.08 -13.23
C PRO A 253 13.04 59.82 -12.43
N THR A 254 11.93 59.57 -13.14
CA THR A 254 10.64 59.23 -12.52
C THR A 254 10.69 57.91 -11.75
N HIS A 255 11.47 56.94 -12.26
CA HIS A 255 11.72 55.66 -11.62
C HIS A 255 13.23 55.48 -11.38
N LEU A 256 13.58 55.13 -10.16
CA LEU A 256 14.94 54.98 -9.66
C LEU A 256 15.34 53.54 -9.40
N ASP A 257 14.47 52.56 -9.64
CA ASP A 257 14.85 51.14 -9.52
C ASP A 257 16.02 50.81 -10.44
N ARG A 258 16.98 50.10 -9.88
CA ARG A 258 18.20 49.70 -10.58
C ARG A 258 18.41 48.21 -10.47
N ILE A 259 18.85 47.61 -11.57
CA ILE A 259 19.45 46.28 -11.55
C ILE A 259 20.92 46.45 -11.17
N VAL A 260 21.40 45.64 -10.23
CA VAL A 260 22.83 45.50 -9.95
C VAL A 260 23.42 44.51 -10.96
N SER A 261 23.96 45.01 -12.07
CA SER A 261 24.44 44.19 -13.20
C SER A 261 25.78 43.49 -12.93
N THR A 262 26.52 43.91 -11.90
CA THR A 262 27.72 43.20 -11.43
C THR A 262 27.78 43.24 -9.91
N LEU A 263 27.72 42.07 -9.28
CA LEU A 263 27.86 41.92 -7.83
C LEU A 263 28.67 40.66 -7.50
N GLU A 264 29.97 40.83 -7.26
CA GLU A 264 30.88 39.75 -6.89
C GLU A 264 31.96 40.26 -5.94
N VAL A 265 32.37 39.43 -4.98
CA VAL A 265 33.48 39.75 -4.08
C VAL A 265 34.77 39.97 -4.89
N GLY A 266 35.44 41.08 -4.64
CA GLY A 266 36.67 41.48 -5.31
C GLY A 266 36.48 42.28 -6.60
N LYS A 267 35.23 42.47 -7.07
CA LYS A 267 34.91 43.31 -8.24
C LYS A 267 34.24 44.62 -7.84
N THR A 268 34.30 45.59 -8.75
CA THR A 268 33.54 46.83 -8.64
C THR A 268 32.07 46.55 -8.91
N ARG A 269 31.18 47.10 -8.07
CA ARG A 269 29.74 46.99 -8.25
C ARG A 269 29.29 47.84 -9.45
N SER A 270 28.37 47.32 -10.25
CA SER A 270 27.75 48.08 -11.36
C SER A 270 26.24 48.09 -11.21
N VAL A 271 25.62 49.24 -11.50
CA VAL A 271 24.16 49.42 -11.43
C VAL A 271 23.64 50.11 -12.69
N GLU A 272 22.46 49.71 -13.12
CA GLU A 272 21.79 50.22 -14.31
C GLU A 272 20.32 50.52 -14.00
N LEU A 273 19.81 51.65 -14.48
CA LEU A 273 18.39 51.99 -14.33
C LEU A 273 17.51 50.98 -15.05
N LEU A 274 16.49 50.47 -14.36
CA LEU A 274 15.55 49.49 -14.90
C LEU A 274 14.63 50.08 -15.97
N TRP A 275 14.32 51.38 -15.87
CA TRP A 275 13.61 52.15 -16.90
C TRP A 275 14.42 53.39 -17.28
N ASN A 276 15.47 53.18 -18.06
CA ASN A 276 16.24 54.28 -18.63
C ASN A 276 15.63 54.75 -19.96
N ASP A 277 15.24 56.01 -20.04
CA ASP A 277 14.78 56.69 -21.27
C ASP A 277 15.93 57.31 -22.09
N GLY A 278 17.18 57.12 -21.64
CA GLY A 278 18.39 57.64 -22.27
C GLY A 278 18.74 59.07 -21.85
N LEU A 279 17.95 59.70 -20.97
CA LEU A 279 18.22 61.04 -20.45
C LEU A 279 19.07 61.02 -19.18
N TRP A 280 19.25 59.84 -18.57
CA TRP A 280 19.97 59.64 -17.33
C TRP A 280 21.15 58.69 -17.53
N TYR A 281 22.32 59.09 -17.01
CA TYR A 281 23.48 58.22 -16.91
C TYR A 281 23.83 58.04 -15.43
N MET A 282 24.03 56.78 -15.03
CA MET A 282 24.52 56.46 -13.69
C MET A 282 26.03 56.63 -13.65
N ILE A 283 26.53 57.29 -12.62
CA ILE A 283 27.97 57.28 -12.34
C ILE A 283 28.31 55.89 -11.81
N PRO A 284 29.23 55.15 -12.43
CA PRO A 284 29.64 53.83 -11.95
C PRO A 284 30.08 53.92 -10.49
N ASP A 285 29.66 52.96 -9.67
CA ASP A 285 30.28 52.80 -8.37
C ASP A 285 31.78 52.56 -8.58
N SER A 286 32.63 53.17 -7.76
CA SER A 286 34.08 52.98 -7.84
C SER A 286 34.58 52.01 -6.76
N LYS A 287 33.66 51.47 -5.95
CA LYS A 287 33.98 50.67 -4.78
C LYS A 287 34.02 49.18 -5.11
N ILE A 288 35.05 48.53 -4.59
CA ILE A 288 35.25 47.09 -4.70
C ILE A 288 34.49 46.40 -3.57
N VAL A 289 33.63 45.45 -3.90
CA VAL A 289 32.88 44.65 -2.93
C VAL A 289 33.84 43.70 -2.21
N SER A 290 33.73 43.60 -0.90
CA SER A 290 34.55 42.73 -0.04
C SER A 290 33.75 41.59 0.59
N ARG A 291 32.44 41.78 0.79
CA ARG A 291 31.54 40.79 1.37
C ARG A 291 30.12 41.06 0.91
N ILE A 292 29.39 39.99 0.61
CA ILE A 292 27.97 40.00 0.27
C ILE A 292 27.27 39.08 1.27
N GLU A 293 26.23 39.60 1.93
CA GLU A 293 25.39 38.85 2.85
C GLU A 293 23.95 38.94 2.37
N VAL A 294 23.28 37.79 2.26
CA VAL A 294 21.90 37.69 1.80
C VAL A 294 21.06 37.05 2.90
N TYR A 295 19.96 37.71 3.25
CA TYR A 295 19.05 37.34 4.32
C TYR A 295 17.69 37.04 3.68
N TRP A 296 17.34 35.76 3.61
CA TRP A 296 16.04 35.25 3.16
C TRP A 296 15.13 35.02 4.37
#